data_AF-A0A0N1IDX9-F1
#
_entry.id   AF-A0A0N1IDX9-F1
#
_cell.length_a   1.000
_cell.length_b   1.000
_cell.length_c   1.000
_cell.angle_alpha   90.00
_cell.angle_beta   90.00
_cell.angle_gamma   90.00
#
_symmetry.space_group_name_H-M   'P 1'
#
loop_
_entity.id
_entity.type
_entity.pdbx_description
1 polymer ?
#
loop_
_entity_poly.entity_id
_entity_poly.type
_entity_poly.pdbx_seq_one_letter_code
_entity_poly.pdbx_strand_id
1 'polypeptide(L)'
;MRAALETPGIYFSYGYDLTHTMQRLHSVASDFHKMSLASRADARFLWNGHLLKDFAHQQFERFALPVIQGFVAINNVTVNGHQLMWSLVSRRCVDRAGTRFFMRGADAQGNVANFVETEQIIERGGEKSSFVQTRGSIPLFWSQYPDLKYKPAMVLSAEDHVAAYTRHMRDQIQRRALVCLMPTGSDYFIGLCTCFDSGNER
;
A
#
# COMPACT_ATOMS: atom_id res chain seq x y z
N MET A 1 -11.06 -3.91 -21.28
CA MET A 1 -11.71 -4.72 -20.22
C MET A 1 -11.10 -6.11 -20.07
N ARG A 2 -11.00 -6.93 -21.13
CA ARG A 2 -10.39 -8.28 -21.06
C ARG A 2 -8.97 -8.31 -20.48
N ALA A 3 -8.08 -7.42 -20.95
CA ALA A 3 -6.72 -7.29 -20.44
C ALA A 3 -6.64 -6.90 -18.94
N ALA A 4 -7.64 -6.20 -18.40
CA ALA A 4 -7.70 -5.87 -16.97
C ALA A 4 -8.12 -7.08 -16.12
N LEU A 5 -8.95 -7.98 -16.67
CA LEU A 5 -9.38 -9.22 -16.00
C LEU A 5 -8.31 -10.32 -16.07
N GLU A 6 -7.46 -10.29 -17.10
CA GLU A 6 -6.28 -11.15 -17.22
C GLU A 6 -5.09 -10.63 -16.40
N THR A 7 -5.25 -9.50 -15.70
CA THR A 7 -4.21 -8.96 -14.84
C THR A 7 -3.97 -9.95 -13.68
N PRO A 8 -2.75 -10.49 -13.54
CA PRO A 8 -2.45 -11.42 -12.47
C PRO A 8 -2.44 -10.70 -11.10
N GLY A 9 -2.58 -11.49 -10.05
CA GLY A 9 -2.47 -10.98 -8.68
C GLY A 9 -3.71 -10.26 -8.19
N ILE A 10 -4.90 -10.71 -8.61
CA ILE A 10 -6.18 -10.21 -8.15
C ILE A 10 -6.74 -11.18 -7.10
N TYR A 11 -7.07 -10.68 -5.90
CA TYR A 11 -7.52 -11.50 -4.78
C TYR A 11 -8.73 -10.88 -4.07
N PHE A 12 -9.59 -11.74 -3.53
CA PHE A 12 -10.73 -11.36 -2.71
C PHE A 12 -11.02 -12.43 -1.65
N SER A 13 -11.84 -12.10 -0.66
CA SER A 13 -12.37 -13.06 0.31
C SER A 13 -13.80 -12.67 0.69
N TYR A 14 -14.66 -13.66 0.89
CA TYR A 14 -16.05 -13.46 1.31
C TYR A 14 -16.19 -13.19 2.81
N GLY A 15 -15.23 -13.62 3.62
CA GLY A 15 -15.29 -13.54 5.09
C GLY A 15 -14.24 -12.62 5.70
N TYR A 16 -13.23 -12.21 4.94
CA TYR A 16 -12.12 -11.39 5.42
C TYR A 16 -11.89 -10.18 4.52
N ASP A 17 -11.70 -9.02 5.12
CA ASP A 17 -11.41 -7.80 4.38
C ASP A 17 -9.91 -7.69 4.09
N LEU A 18 -9.50 -8.10 2.88
CA LEU A 18 -8.11 -8.04 2.43
C LEU A 18 -7.58 -6.60 2.25
N THR A 19 -8.47 -5.59 2.19
CA THR A 19 -8.06 -4.19 2.01
C THR A 19 -7.46 -3.58 3.28
N HIS A 20 -7.69 -4.20 4.44
CA HIS A 20 -7.19 -3.76 5.73
C HIS A 20 -6.11 -4.68 6.30
N THR A 21 -5.20 -4.12 7.11
CA THR A 21 -4.32 -4.93 7.95
C THR A 21 -5.12 -5.54 9.11
N MET A 22 -4.70 -6.71 9.59
CA MET A 22 -5.25 -7.30 10.81
C MET A 22 -5.04 -6.38 12.01
N GLN A 23 -3.89 -5.71 12.10
CA GLN A 23 -3.62 -4.72 13.14
C GLN A 23 -4.67 -3.60 13.14
N ARG A 24 -5.05 -3.08 11.96
CA ARG A 24 -6.05 -2.02 11.85
C ARG A 24 -7.46 -2.52 12.14
N LEU A 25 -7.81 -3.72 11.66
CA LEU A 25 -9.10 -4.34 11.99
C LEU A 25 -9.24 -4.58 13.50
N HIS A 26 -8.16 -4.85 14.22
CA HIS A 26 -8.20 -5.01 15.67
C HIS A 26 -8.34 -3.67 16.43
N SER A 27 -7.94 -2.54 15.83
CA SER A 27 -8.01 -1.22 16.48
C SER A 27 -9.33 -0.48 16.27
N VAL A 28 -10.17 -0.92 15.34
CA VAL A 28 -11.46 -0.26 15.04
C VAL A 28 -12.59 -0.75 15.94
N ALA A 29 -13.64 0.07 16.08
CA ALA A 29 -14.81 -0.27 16.89
C ALA A 29 -15.53 -1.54 16.38
N SER A 30 -16.24 -2.22 17.27
CA SER A 30 -17.00 -3.43 16.94
C SER A 30 -18.06 -3.21 15.85
N ASP A 31 -18.65 -2.02 15.78
CA ASP A 31 -19.63 -1.67 14.74
C ASP A 31 -19.02 -1.64 13.34
N PHE A 32 -17.72 -1.35 13.21
CA PHE A 32 -17.01 -1.44 11.93
C PHE A 32 -17.05 -2.85 11.34
N HIS A 33 -17.06 -3.87 12.20
CA HIS A 33 -17.12 -5.27 11.78
C HIS A 33 -18.50 -5.69 11.29
N LYS A 34 -19.56 -4.95 11.66
CA LYS A 34 -20.94 -5.18 11.23
C LYS A 34 -21.24 -4.58 9.84
N MET A 35 -20.41 -3.64 9.39
CA MET A 35 -20.53 -3.07 8.04
C MET A 35 -20.23 -4.12 6.97
N SER A 36 -20.83 -3.96 5.79
CA SER A 36 -20.50 -4.78 4.62
C SER A 36 -19.02 -4.63 4.24
N LEU A 37 -18.46 -5.64 3.57
CA LEU A 37 -17.07 -5.60 3.10
C LEU A 37 -16.82 -4.38 2.20
N ALA A 38 -17.74 -4.09 1.28
CA ALA A 38 -17.63 -2.94 0.38
C ALA A 38 -17.68 -1.61 1.12
N SER A 39 -18.62 -1.43 2.06
CA SER A 39 -18.79 -0.16 2.76
C SER A 39 -17.62 0.17 3.68
N ARG A 40 -16.91 -0.85 4.17
CA ARG A 40 -15.78 -0.66 5.09
C ARG A 40 -14.41 -0.73 4.42
N ALA A 41 -14.31 -1.10 3.15
CA ALA A 41 -13.05 -1.32 2.45
C ALA A 41 -12.14 -0.07 2.45
N ASP A 42 -10.82 -0.27 2.54
CA ASP A 42 -9.85 0.81 2.38
C ASP A 42 -9.75 1.16 0.89
N ALA A 43 -10.26 2.34 0.52
CA ALA A 43 -10.27 2.81 -0.86
C ALA A 43 -8.89 2.76 -1.52
N ARG A 44 -7.81 2.92 -0.74
CA ARG A 44 -6.43 2.87 -1.23
C ARG A 44 -6.07 1.50 -1.80
N PHE A 45 -6.68 0.42 -1.30
CA PHE A 45 -6.39 -0.95 -1.76
C PHE A 45 -7.56 -1.58 -2.54
N LEU A 46 -8.61 -0.81 -2.80
CA LEU A 46 -9.82 -1.26 -3.49
C LEU A 46 -9.66 -1.14 -5.01
N TRP A 47 -9.11 -2.19 -5.64
CA TRP A 47 -8.79 -2.21 -7.06
C TRP A 47 -10.02 -2.01 -7.96
N ASN A 48 -11.13 -2.67 -7.63
CA ASN A 48 -12.41 -2.54 -8.34
C ASN A 48 -13.28 -1.38 -7.81
N GLY A 49 -12.72 -0.45 -7.04
CA GLY A 49 -13.51 0.58 -6.36
C GLY A 49 -14.31 1.47 -7.30
N HIS A 50 -13.81 1.74 -8.50
CA HIS A 50 -14.57 2.46 -9.53
C HIS A 50 -15.83 1.70 -9.97
N LEU A 51 -15.72 0.38 -10.17
CA LEU A 51 -16.84 -0.47 -10.58
C LEU A 51 -17.89 -0.63 -9.48
N LEU A 52 -17.45 -0.63 -8.21
CA LEU A 52 -18.36 -0.76 -7.07
C LEU A 52 -19.20 0.48 -6.81
N LYS A 53 -18.89 1.63 -7.42
CA LYS A 53 -19.71 2.86 -7.28
C LYS A 53 -21.13 2.66 -7.78
N ASP A 54 -21.31 1.89 -8.84
CA ASP A 54 -22.63 1.59 -9.41
C ASP A 54 -23.45 0.62 -8.52
N PHE A 55 -22.77 -0.07 -7.60
CA PHE A 55 -23.35 -0.98 -6.61
C PHE A 55 -23.44 -0.36 -5.21
N ALA A 56 -23.26 0.95 -5.08
CA ALA A 56 -23.31 1.65 -3.79
C ALA A 56 -24.70 1.67 -3.13
N HIS A 57 -25.75 1.28 -3.86
CA HIS A 57 -27.10 1.18 -3.30
C HIS A 57 -27.18 0.03 -2.29
N GLN A 58 -27.80 0.28 -1.13
CA GLN A 58 -27.86 -0.65 0.00
C GLN A 58 -28.37 -2.05 -0.37
N GLN A 59 -29.30 -2.12 -1.33
CA GLN A 59 -29.86 -3.37 -1.86
C GLN A 59 -28.83 -4.29 -2.55
N PHE A 60 -27.72 -3.73 -3.04
CA PHE A 60 -26.67 -4.46 -3.75
C PHE A 60 -25.41 -4.71 -2.91
N GLU A 61 -25.38 -4.30 -1.64
CA GLU A 61 -24.22 -4.46 -0.76
C GLU A 61 -23.71 -5.90 -0.67
N ARG A 62 -24.61 -6.89 -0.77
CA ARG A 62 -24.25 -8.31 -0.74
C ARG A 62 -23.49 -8.78 -1.98
N PHE A 63 -23.62 -8.06 -3.10
CA PHE A 63 -22.93 -8.33 -4.35
C PHE A 63 -21.68 -7.47 -4.53
N ALA A 64 -21.51 -6.44 -3.70
CA ALA A 64 -20.35 -5.57 -3.72
C ALA A 64 -19.18 -6.24 -2.99
N LEU A 65 -18.28 -6.86 -3.75
CA LEU A 65 -17.11 -7.58 -3.23
C LEU A 65 -15.83 -6.78 -3.46
N PRO A 66 -15.12 -6.35 -2.39
CA PRO A 66 -13.80 -5.75 -2.51
C PRO A 66 -12.78 -6.69 -3.12
N VAL A 67 -12.02 -6.15 -4.06
CA VAL A 67 -10.93 -6.85 -4.72
C VAL A 67 -9.64 -6.07 -4.54
N ILE A 68 -8.56 -6.76 -4.15
CA ILE A 68 -7.21 -6.18 -4.06
C ILE A 68 -6.37 -6.60 -5.26
N GLN A 69 -5.40 -5.77 -5.62
CA GLN A 69 -4.27 -6.16 -6.46
C GLN A 69 -3.03 -6.39 -5.59
N GLY A 70 -2.32 -7.49 -5.79
CA GLY A 70 -1.05 -7.76 -5.12
C GLY A 70 -0.72 -9.25 -5.09
N PHE A 71 -0.60 -9.82 -3.90
CA PHE A 71 -0.22 -11.22 -3.69
C PHE A 71 -0.85 -11.76 -2.41
N VAL A 72 -1.33 -12.99 -2.44
CA VAL A 72 -1.77 -13.73 -1.25
C VAL A 72 -1.21 -15.14 -1.32
N ALA A 73 -0.51 -15.55 -0.28
CA ALA A 73 -0.11 -16.94 -0.05
C ALA A 73 -0.47 -17.35 1.36
N ILE A 74 -0.99 -18.55 1.52
CA ILE A 74 -1.35 -19.16 2.81
C ILE A 74 -0.71 -20.53 2.81
N ASN A 75 0.18 -20.78 3.77
CA ASN A 75 0.96 -22.00 3.86
C ASN A 75 0.89 -22.55 5.28
N ASN A 76 0.73 -23.86 5.41
CA ASN A 76 0.95 -24.55 6.68
C ASN A 76 2.43 -24.89 6.79
N VAL A 77 3.08 -24.44 7.86
CA VAL A 77 4.51 -24.66 8.09
C VAL A 77 4.74 -25.23 9.49
N THR A 78 5.80 -26.01 9.64
CA THR A 78 6.20 -26.58 10.93
C THR A 78 7.50 -25.95 11.36
N VAL A 79 7.50 -25.26 12.51
CA VAL A 79 8.69 -24.63 13.10
C VAL A 79 8.91 -25.23 14.48
N ASN A 80 10.08 -25.82 14.72
CA ASN A 80 10.42 -26.48 15.99
C ASN A 80 9.37 -27.52 16.44
N GLY A 81 8.79 -28.28 15.50
CA GLY A 81 7.74 -29.27 15.78
C GLY A 81 6.34 -28.69 15.99
N HIS A 82 6.17 -27.37 15.93
CA HIS A 82 4.87 -26.71 16.03
C HIS A 82 4.32 -26.38 14.64
N GLN A 83 3.12 -26.88 14.34
CA GLN A 83 2.38 -26.47 13.15
C GLN A 83 1.81 -25.08 13.34
N LEU A 84 2.03 -24.21 12.36
CA LEU A 84 1.47 -22.86 12.30
C LEU A 84 1.03 -22.56 10.86
N MET A 85 -0.01 -21.74 10.74
CA MET A 85 -0.42 -21.20 9.45
C MET A 85 0.31 -19.87 9.24
N TRP A 86 1.08 -19.79 8.17
CA TRP A 86 1.79 -18.60 7.74
C TRP A 86 1.13 -18.04 6.49
N SER A 87 0.60 -16.82 6.60
CA SER A 87 0.01 -16.10 5.49
C SER A 87 0.83 -14.87 5.15
N LEU A 88 1.01 -14.61 3.86
CA LEU A 88 1.65 -13.41 3.34
C LEU A 88 0.65 -12.70 2.41
N VAL A 89 0.26 -11.49 2.78
CA VAL A 89 -0.68 -10.66 2.03
C VAL A 89 0.01 -9.38 1.62
N SER A 90 0.24 -9.19 0.33
CA SER A 90 0.68 -7.92 -0.25
C SER A 90 -0.48 -7.26 -0.98
N ARG A 91 -0.75 -5.99 -0.68
CA ARG A 91 -1.78 -5.16 -1.32
C ARG A 91 -1.15 -3.90 -1.89
N ARG A 92 -1.40 -3.65 -3.17
CA ARG A 92 -0.91 -2.49 -3.91
C ARG A 92 -1.93 -1.38 -3.87
N CYS A 93 -1.45 -0.18 -3.55
CA CYS A 93 -2.26 1.02 -3.54
C CYS A 93 -2.70 1.40 -4.96
N VAL A 94 -3.96 1.82 -5.11
CA VAL A 94 -4.52 2.36 -6.34
C VAL A 94 -4.20 3.86 -6.51
N ASP A 95 -3.92 4.56 -5.41
CA ASP A 95 -3.54 5.96 -5.46
C ASP A 95 -2.19 6.11 -6.16
N ARG A 96 -2.13 7.11 -7.05
CA ARG A 96 -0.93 7.43 -7.84
C ARG A 96 -0.32 6.18 -8.50
N ALA A 97 -1.16 5.21 -8.86
CA ALA A 97 -0.74 4.01 -9.57
C ALA A 97 -0.31 4.36 -11.00
N GLY A 98 0.78 3.75 -11.44
CA GLY A 98 1.22 3.86 -12.83
C GLY A 98 2.54 3.15 -13.06
N THR A 99 3.04 3.25 -14.28
CA THR A 99 4.27 2.59 -14.69
C THR A 99 5.50 3.21 -14.03
N ARG A 100 6.48 2.37 -13.66
CA ARG A 100 7.69 2.72 -12.88
C ARG A 100 8.44 3.97 -13.35
N PHE A 101 8.48 4.24 -14.66
CA PHE A 101 9.20 5.39 -15.22
C PHE A 101 8.32 6.65 -15.38
N PHE A 102 7.00 6.50 -15.38
CA PHE A 102 6.08 7.61 -15.61
C PHE A 102 5.41 8.10 -14.31
N MET A 103 5.39 7.28 -13.26
CA MET A 103 4.82 7.63 -11.96
C MET A 103 5.80 7.36 -10.83
N ARG A 104 6.34 8.46 -10.27
CA ARG A 104 7.26 8.49 -9.14
C ARG A 104 6.92 9.66 -8.21
N GLY A 105 7.52 9.63 -7.03
CA GLY A 105 7.31 10.67 -6.02
C GLY A 105 5.95 10.67 -5.35
N ALA A 106 5.69 11.74 -4.59
CA ALA A 106 4.41 12.06 -3.97
C ALA A 106 3.55 12.97 -4.84
N ASP A 107 2.25 12.98 -4.59
CA ASP A 107 1.35 14.05 -5.02
C ASP A 107 1.19 15.13 -3.93
N ALA A 108 0.41 16.18 -4.24
CA ALA A 108 0.12 17.25 -3.31
C ALA A 108 -0.59 16.77 -2.02
N GLN A 109 -1.27 15.63 -2.04
CA GLN A 109 -1.93 15.05 -0.86
C GLN A 109 -1.00 14.17 -0.02
N GLY A 110 0.22 13.90 -0.49
CA GLY A 110 1.18 13.03 0.19
C GLY A 110 1.06 11.55 -0.17
N ASN A 111 0.27 11.21 -1.21
CA ASN A 111 0.20 9.84 -1.71
C ASN A 111 1.42 9.56 -2.58
N VAL A 112 2.17 8.51 -2.22
CA VAL A 112 3.37 8.11 -2.96
C VAL A 112 3.05 7.09 -4.04
N ALA A 113 3.69 7.24 -5.19
CA ALA A 113 3.52 6.30 -6.29
C ALA A 113 4.01 4.89 -5.90
N ASN A 114 3.34 3.86 -6.42
CA ASN A 114 3.67 2.46 -6.22
C ASN A 114 3.76 2.04 -4.74
N PHE A 115 2.88 2.59 -3.89
CA PHE A 115 2.75 2.17 -2.51
C PHE A 115 2.20 0.74 -2.39
N VAL A 116 2.80 -0.06 -1.51
CA VAL A 116 2.43 -1.45 -1.22
C VAL A 116 2.54 -1.66 0.27
N GLU A 117 1.54 -2.34 0.84
CA GLU A 117 1.63 -2.93 2.17
C GLU A 117 1.80 -4.44 2.03
N THR A 118 2.79 -5.00 2.71
CA THR A 118 2.99 -6.44 2.86
C THR A 118 2.80 -6.81 4.31
N GLU A 119 1.87 -7.70 4.57
CA GLU A 119 1.51 -8.18 5.89
C GLU A 119 1.80 -9.67 6.01
N GLN A 120 2.57 -10.02 7.03
CA GLN A 120 2.81 -11.38 7.46
C GLN A 120 1.89 -11.70 8.63
N ILE A 121 1.09 -12.75 8.49
CA ILE A 121 0.17 -13.22 9.53
C ILE A 121 0.59 -14.63 9.94
N ILE A 122 0.74 -14.84 11.25
CA ILE A 122 0.99 -16.14 11.84
C ILE A 122 -0.20 -16.50 12.71
N GLU A 123 -0.77 -17.68 12.48
CA GLU A 123 -1.86 -18.23 13.28
C GLU A 123 -1.46 -19.59 13.88
N ARG A 124 -1.67 -19.73 15.19
CA ARG A 124 -1.41 -20.97 15.94
C ARG A 124 -2.39 -21.07 17.11
N GLY A 125 -3.13 -22.16 17.19
CA GLY A 125 -3.99 -22.44 18.36
C GLY A 125 -5.06 -21.37 18.63
N GLY A 126 -5.51 -20.66 17.59
CA GLY A 126 -6.46 -19.53 17.70
C GLY A 126 -5.80 -18.17 17.98
N GLU A 127 -4.52 -18.13 18.35
CA GLU A 127 -3.76 -16.89 18.46
C GLU A 127 -3.28 -16.42 17.10
N LYS A 128 -3.34 -15.10 16.87
CA LYS A 128 -2.96 -14.46 15.61
C LYS A 128 -2.01 -13.30 15.86
N SER A 129 -0.91 -13.28 15.11
CA SER A 129 0.07 -12.18 15.11
C SER A 129 0.23 -11.64 13.71
N SER A 130 0.31 -10.31 13.58
CA SER A 130 0.49 -9.62 12.29
C SER A 130 1.71 -8.70 12.34
N PHE A 131 2.47 -8.69 11.26
CA PHE A 131 3.58 -7.78 11.04
C PHE A 131 3.44 -7.13 9.65
N VAL A 132 3.43 -5.80 9.61
CA VAL A 132 3.19 -5.03 8.39
C VAL A 132 4.43 -4.25 7.99
N GLN A 133 4.85 -4.39 6.74
CA GLN A 133 5.89 -3.60 6.10
C GLN A 133 5.30 -2.80 4.95
N THR A 134 5.81 -1.59 4.74
CA THR A 134 5.39 -0.74 3.62
C THR A 134 6.55 -0.46 2.68
N ARG A 135 6.22 -0.30 1.40
CA ARG A 135 7.16 0.09 0.35
C ARG A 135 6.46 1.07 -0.57
N GLY A 136 7.10 2.19 -0.89
CA GLY A 136 6.58 3.17 -1.83
C GLY A 136 7.68 4.01 -2.45
N SER A 137 7.30 4.91 -3.34
CA SER A 137 8.21 5.96 -3.80
C SER A 137 8.59 6.90 -2.64
N ILE A 138 9.76 7.51 -2.73
CA ILE A 138 10.18 8.54 -1.78
C ILE A 138 9.17 9.70 -1.86
N PRO A 139 8.67 10.21 -0.71
CA PRO A 139 7.61 11.22 -0.65
C PRO A 139 8.11 12.64 -0.96
N LEU A 140 8.67 12.80 -2.17
CA LEU A 140 9.13 14.06 -2.75
C LEU A 140 8.51 14.22 -4.15
N PHE A 141 8.51 15.43 -4.69
CA PHE A 141 8.06 15.69 -6.05
C PHE A 141 9.21 15.45 -7.03
N TRP A 142 9.33 14.22 -7.53
CA TRP A 142 10.42 13.87 -8.43
C TRP A 142 9.96 12.98 -9.58
N SER A 143 10.66 13.12 -10.70
CA SER A 143 10.44 12.32 -11.91
C SER A 143 11.77 11.77 -12.43
N GLN A 144 11.67 10.70 -13.19
CA GLN A 144 12.80 10.07 -13.87
C GLN A 144 12.26 9.45 -15.16
N TYR A 145 11.91 10.31 -16.11
CA TYR A 145 11.36 9.87 -17.38
C TYR A 145 12.42 9.08 -18.17
N PRO A 146 12.00 8.04 -18.91
CA PRO A 146 12.92 7.23 -19.67
C PRO A 146 13.49 8.06 -20.84
N ASP A 147 14.82 8.03 -21.01
CA ASP A 147 15.54 8.58 -22.16
C ASP A 147 16.45 7.50 -22.78
N LEU A 148 17.24 7.85 -23.80
CA LEU A 148 18.16 6.90 -24.45
C LEU A 148 19.37 6.52 -23.56
N LYS A 149 19.52 7.11 -22.38
CA LYS A 149 20.63 6.80 -21.48
C LYS A 149 20.29 5.57 -20.66
N TYR A 150 21.32 4.79 -20.35
CA TYR A 150 21.21 3.63 -19.45
C TYR A 150 20.60 4.01 -18.08
N LYS A 151 20.88 5.23 -17.62
CA LYS A 151 20.45 5.79 -16.34
C LYS A 151 19.93 7.22 -16.58
N PRO A 152 18.63 7.38 -16.88
CA PRO A 152 18.02 8.69 -17.08
C PRO A 152 18.18 9.55 -15.82
N ALA A 153 18.39 10.86 -16.01
CA ALA A 153 18.58 11.77 -14.89
C ALA A 153 17.28 11.92 -14.08
N MET A 154 17.45 12.08 -12.77
CA MET A 154 16.35 12.46 -11.90
C MET A 154 16.11 13.96 -11.97
N VAL A 155 14.84 14.37 -11.92
CA VAL A 155 14.46 15.78 -11.85
C VAL A 155 13.58 15.97 -10.60
N LEU A 156 14.02 16.83 -9.69
CA LEU A 156 13.21 17.35 -8.59
C LEU A 156 12.40 18.54 -9.10
N SER A 157 11.12 18.58 -8.73
CA SER A 157 10.25 19.73 -8.99
C SER A 157 10.59 20.87 -8.01
N ALA A 158 10.27 22.11 -8.37
CA ALA A 158 10.41 23.27 -7.49
C ALA A 158 9.25 23.41 -6.47
N GLU A 159 8.59 22.30 -6.14
CA GLU A 159 7.42 22.25 -5.26
C GLU A 159 7.80 22.06 -3.78
N ASP A 160 6.85 22.30 -2.88
CA ASP A 160 7.05 22.17 -1.42
C ASP A 160 7.17 20.69 -0.97
N HIS A 161 8.40 20.19 -1.08
CA HIS A 161 8.80 18.86 -0.64
C HIS A 161 8.53 18.58 0.84
N VAL A 162 8.72 19.56 1.71
CA VAL A 162 8.56 19.39 3.16
C VAL A 162 7.10 19.15 3.50
N ALA A 163 6.19 19.87 2.86
CA ALA A 163 4.77 19.69 3.07
C ALA A 163 4.28 18.32 2.58
N ALA A 164 4.72 17.85 1.41
CA ALA A 164 4.39 16.52 0.91
C ALA A 164 4.95 15.40 1.80
N TYR A 165 6.21 15.51 2.20
CA TYR A 165 6.87 14.58 3.13
C TYR A 165 6.12 14.51 4.46
N THR A 166 5.80 15.67 5.04
CA THR A 166 5.14 15.76 6.34
C THR A 166 3.73 15.19 6.28
N ARG A 167 2.95 15.47 5.22
CA ARG A 167 1.64 14.85 5.01
C ARG A 167 1.75 13.33 4.93
N HIS A 168 2.69 12.83 4.12
CA HIS A 168 2.93 11.40 3.99
C HIS A 168 3.28 10.74 5.33
N MET A 169 4.26 11.29 6.06
CA MET A 169 4.71 10.72 7.33
C MET A 169 3.62 10.77 8.41
N ARG A 170 2.83 11.84 8.47
CA ARG A 170 1.66 11.91 9.37
C ARG A 170 0.65 10.81 9.06
N ASP A 171 0.33 10.57 7.79
CA ASP A 171 -0.56 9.46 7.39
C ASP A 171 0.02 8.09 7.79
N GLN A 172 1.33 7.89 7.60
CA GLN A 172 1.99 6.64 7.99
C GLN A 172 1.93 6.42 9.51
N ILE A 173 2.27 7.42 10.31
CA ILE A 173 2.27 7.34 11.79
C ILE A 173 0.86 7.11 12.33
N GLN A 174 -0.14 7.82 11.80
CA GLN A 174 -1.53 7.67 12.23
C GLN A 174 -2.06 6.25 12.00
N ARG A 175 -1.60 5.59 10.92
CA ARG A 175 -2.05 4.24 10.56
C ARG A 175 -1.18 3.14 11.15
N ARG A 176 0.10 3.43 11.41
CA ARG A 176 1.14 2.48 11.82
C ARG A 176 1.97 3.20 12.88
N ALA A 177 1.71 2.88 14.15
CA ALA A 177 2.25 3.60 15.31
C ALA A 177 3.78 3.82 15.30
N LEU A 178 4.53 3.03 14.52
CA LEU A 178 5.97 3.19 14.32
C LEU A 178 6.32 3.13 12.82
N VAL A 179 7.16 4.05 12.36
CA VAL A 179 7.69 4.10 10.98
C VAL A 179 9.22 4.12 11.04
N CYS A 180 9.85 3.10 10.45
CA CYS A 180 11.31 3.06 10.26
C CYS A 180 11.62 3.18 8.77
N LEU A 181 12.33 4.23 8.37
CA LEU A 181 12.80 4.39 7.00
C LEU A 181 14.10 3.61 6.83
N MET A 182 14.10 2.65 5.91
CA MET A 182 15.29 1.88 5.56
C MET A 182 15.98 2.53 4.36
N PRO A 183 17.20 3.09 4.49
CA PRO A 183 17.94 3.58 3.34
C PRO A 183 18.31 2.39 2.46
N THR A 184 17.91 2.44 1.18
CA THR A 184 18.37 1.46 0.20
C THR A 184 19.69 1.99 -0.40
N GLY A 185 20.75 1.19 -0.36
CA GLY A 185 22.11 1.58 -0.78
C GLY A 185 22.31 1.82 -2.29
N SER A 186 21.31 2.36 -2.99
CA SER A 186 21.44 2.79 -4.38
C SER A 186 21.88 4.25 -4.44
N ASP A 187 22.82 4.62 -5.31
CA ASP A 187 23.35 6.00 -5.44
C ASP A 187 22.27 7.07 -5.66
N TYR A 188 21.11 6.68 -6.22
CA TYR A 188 19.95 7.57 -6.37
C TYR A 188 19.36 8.00 -5.02
N PHE A 189 19.36 7.10 -4.05
CA PHE A 189 18.83 7.33 -2.71
C PHE A 189 19.72 8.29 -1.94
N ILE A 190 21.04 8.15 -2.08
CA ILE A 190 22.03 9.08 -1.51
C ILE A 190 21.77 10.48 -2.06
N GLY A 191 21.62 10.62 -3.39
CA GLY A 191 21.32 11.91 -4.03
C GLY A 191 20.04 12.59 -3.52
N LEU A 192 18.95 11.83 -3.38
CA LEU A 192 17.66 12.35 -2.86
C LEU A 192 17.74 12.76 -1.40
N CYS A 193 18.37 11.95 -0.55
CA CYS A 193 18.58 12.30 0.86
C CYS A 193 19.47 13.53 0.98
N THR A 194 20.59 13.59 0.23
CA THR A 194 21.48 14.75 0.26
C THR A 194 20.80 16.02 -0.24
N CYS A 195 19.97 15.95 -1.30
CA CYS A 195 19.23 17.12 -1.79
C CYS A 195 18.18 17.60 -0.80
N PHE A 196 17.48 16.69 -0.11
CA PHE A 196 16.52 17.04 0.94
C PHE A 196 17.21 17.67 2.14
N ASP A 197 18.32 17.09 2.61
CA ASP A 197 19.07 17.59 3.76
C ASP A 197 19.73 18.96 3.46
N SER A 198 20.21 19.17 2.23
CA SER A 198 20.80 20.44 1.77
C SER A 198 19.77 21.56 1.49
N GLY A 199 18.49 21.22 1.34
CA GLY A 199 17.40 22.18 1.13
C GLY A 199 17.02 22.99 2.37
N ASN A 200 17.59 22.65 3.53
CA ASN A 200 17.32 23.29 4.82
C ASN A 200 18.44 24.27 5.26
N GLU A 201 19.42 24.55 4.39
CA GLU A 201 20.55 25.47 4.64
C GLU A 201 20.51 26.77 3.80
N ARG A 202 19.32 27.32 3.52
CA ARG A 202 19.21 28.70 3.01
C ARG A 202 18.14 29.51 3.69
#